data_AF-M9M315-F1
#
_entry.id   AF-M9M315-F1
#
_cell.length_a   1.000
_cell.length_b   1.000
_cell.length_c   1.000
_cell.angle_alpha   90.00
_cell.angle_beta   90.00
_cell.angle_gamma   90.00
#
_symmetry.space_group_name_H-M   'P 1'
#
loop_
_entity.id
_entity.type
_entity.pdbx_description
1 polymer ?
#
loop_
_entity_poly.entity_id
_entity_poly.type
_entity_poly.pdbx_seq_one_letter_code
_entity_poly.pdbx_strand_id
1 'polypeptide(L)'
;MTGEQYIRQFNHPISIYTLRSALVFTVTFVIAMTSLSMWMLVISPQNVVLGVITLPLTTLLYFFLSWAITTIAGYSNTKYRDYPQVMALVIQAVWYVSPVFFKKEMFTSNPALEVLFNLNPITRILNLIRAPFLYGEMPSGVDYLFTLSTIAVLTVIAVYVNRKNQDKVIFYL
;
A
#
# COMPACT_ATOMS: atom_id res chain seq x y z
N MET A 1 13.94 1.85 -15.47
CA MET A 1 14.04 2.50 -14.15
C MET A 1 14.58 3.90 -14.32
N THR A 2 13.86 4.95 -13.95
CA THR A 2 14.31 6.37 -14.09
C THR A 2 15.53 6.74 -13.22
N GLY A 3 16.05 5.82 -12.41
CA GLY A 3 17.25 6.00 -11.57
C GLY A 3 18.50 5.22 -12.00
N GLU A 4 18.40 4.35 -13.02
CA GLU A 4 19.50 3.43 -13.40
C GLU A 4 20.79 4.16 -13.79
N GLN A 5 20.67 5.25 -14.56
CA GLN A 5 21.81 6.08 -14.96
C GLN A 5 22.52 6.70 -13.75
N TYR A 6 21.78 7.10 -12.72
CA TYR A 6 22.34 7.69 -11.50
C TYR A 6 23.02 6.64 -10.62
N ILE A 7 22.44 5.44 -10.52
CA ILE A 7 23.00 4.34 -9.73
C ILE A 7 24.35 3.89 -10.31
N ARG A 8 24.51 3.91 -11.64
CA ARG A 8 25.78 3.58 -12.30
C ARG A 8 26.85 4.68 -12.15
N GLN A 9 26.47 5.93 -11.87
CA GLN A 9 27.39 7.07 -11.74
C GLN A 9 27.88 7.28 -10.31
N PHE A 10 27.04 7.04 -9.29
CA PHE A 10 27.38 7.27 -7.89
C PHE A 10 26.87 6.13 -6.98
N ASN A 11 27.73 5.63 -6.10
CA ASN A 11 27.41 4.60 -5.10
C ASN A 11 26.59 5.17 -3.92
N HIS A 12 25.36 5.61 -4.17
CA HIS A 12 24.43 5.99 -3.12
C HIS A 12 23.64 4.78 -2.60
N PRO A 13 23.21 4.77 -1.32
CA PRO A 13 22.33 3.73 -0.80
C PRO A 13 21.07 3.60 -1.66
N ILE A 14 20.83 2.40 -2.20
CA ILE A 14 19.70 2.13 -3.11
C ILE A 14 18.35 2.45 -2.46
N SER A 15 18.30 2.41 -1.13
CA SER A 15 17.14 2.82 -0.32
C SER A 15 16.64 4.24 -0.64
N ILE A 16 17.50 5.17 -1.07
CA ILE A 16 17.11 6.55 -1.42
C ILE A 16 16.14 6.56 -2.62
N TYR A 17 16.37 5.70 -3.62
CA TYR A 17 15.49 5.62 -4.79
C TYR A 17 14.13 5.04 -4.44
N THR A 18 14.10 4.02 -3.57
CA THR A 18 12.83 3.43 -3.08
C THR A 18 12.05 4.41 -2.22
N LEU A 19 12.75 5.22 -1.41
CA LEU A 19 12.17 6.28 -0.59
C LEU A 19 11.55 7.38 -1.44
N ARG A 20 12.25 7.83 -2.49
CA ARG A 20 11.72 8.81 -3.46
C ARG A 20 10.39 8.32 -4.05
N SER A 21 10.35 7.08 -4.52
CA SER A 21 9.13 6.49 -5.07
C SER A 21 8.00 6.40 -4.03
N ALA A 22 8.31 5.99 -2.80
CA ALA A 22 7.34 5.95 -1.70
C ALA A 22 6.75 7.33 -1.38
N LEU A 23 7.59 8.38 -1.39
CA LEU A 23 7.14 9.76 -1.22
C LEU A 23 6.20 10.19 -2.34
N VAL A 24 6.54 9.89 -3.61
CA VAL A 24 5.65 10.19 -4.75
C VAL A 24 4.31 9.49 -4.58
N PHE A 25 4.29 8.19 -4.24
CA PHE A 25 3.04 7.46 -4.01
C PHE A 25 2.23 8.02 -2.84
N THR A 26 2.90 8.47 -1.78
CA THR A 26 2.23 9.09 -0.61
C THR A 26 1.63 10.44 -0.98
N VAL A 27 2.32 11.27 -1.76
CA VAL A 27 1.77 12.54 -2.27
C VAL A 27 0.58 12.28 -3.18
N THR A 28 0.68 11.33 -4.11
CA THR A 28 -0.46 10.93 -4.96
C THR A 28 -1.64 10.45 -4.13
N PHE A 29 -1.39 9.68 -3.06
CA PHE A 29 -2.44 9.24 -2.14
C PHE A 29 -3.10 10.41 -1.42
N VAL A 30 -2.34 11.39 -0.92
CA VAL A 30 -2.91 12.59 -0.27
C VAL A 30 -3.77 13.38 -1.26
N ILE A 31 -3.31 13.56 -2.51
CA ILE A 31 -4.11 14.21 -3.56
C ILE A 31 -5.41 13.43 -3.80
N ALA A 32 -5.36 12.10 -3.90
CA ALA A 32 -6.56 11.28 -4.06
C ALA A 32 -7.52 11.42 -2.86
N MET A 33 -7.00 11.47 -1.64
CA MET A 33 -7.80 11.68 -0.43
C MET A 33 -8.42 13.08 -0.38
N THR A 34 -7.77 14.10 -0.92
CA THR A 34 -8.37 15.45 -1.01
C THR A 34 -9.59 15.46 -1.94
N SER A 35 -9.51 14.75 -3.09
CA SER A 35 -10.63 14.59 -4.00
C SER A 35 -11.79 13.83 -3.35
N LEU A 36 -11.49 12.73 -2.64
CA LEU A 36 -12.50 11.99 -1.88
C LEU A 36 -13.15 12.86 -0.78
N SER A 37 -12.36 13.67 -0.08
CA SER A 37 -12.86 14.57 0.96
C SER A 37 -13.80 15.63 0.38
N MET A 38 -13.45 16.23 -0.77
CA MET A 38 -14.32 17.18 -1.47
C MET A 38 -15.66 16.54 -1.88
N TRP A 39 -15.64 15.31 -2.37
CA TRP A 39 -16.85 14.58 -2.71
C TRP A 39 -17.74 14.30 -1.48
N MET A 40 -17.13 13.89 -0.37
CA MET A 40 -17.86 13.59 0.86
C MET A 40 -18.43 14.83 1.57
N LEU A 41 -17.87 16.03 1.32
CA LEU A 41 -18.48 17.28 1.79
C LEU A 41 -19.88 17.51 1.20
N VAL A 42 -20.13 17.03 -0.02
CA VAL A 42 -21.44 17.16 -0.68
C VAL A 42 -22.44 16.12 -0.18
N ILE A 43 -22.00 14.87 0.03
CA ILE A 43 -22.89 13.76 0.39
C ILE A 43 -23.15 13.68 1.90
N SER A 44 -22.10 13.81 2.72
CA SER A 44 -22.16 13.57 4.17
C SER A 44 -21.08 14.40 4.89
N PRO A 45 -21.32 15.72 5.06
CA PRO A 45 -20.31 16.64 5.61
C PRO A 45 -19.88 16.30 7.05
N GLN A 46 -20.73 15.59 7.80
CA GLN A 46 -20.45 15.14 9.17
C GLN A 46 -19.28 14.14 9.23
N ASN A 47 -19.18 13.26 8.22
CA ASN A 47 -18.17 12.21 8.17
C ASN A 47 -16.77 12.75 7.81
N VAL A 48 -16.71 13.90 7.14
CA VAL A 48 -15.45 14.51 6.69
C VAL A 48 -14.57 14.91 7.88
N VAL A 49 -15.16 15.35 8.98
CA VAL A 49 -14.40 15.70 10.20
C VAL A 49 -13.64 14.49 10.73
N LEU A 50 -14.31 13.34 10.84
CA LEU A 50 -13.67 12.08 11.27
C LEU A 50 -12.65 11.58 10.25
N GLY A 51 -12.96 11.70 8.95
CA GLY A 51 -12.03 11.42 7.85
C GLY A 51 -10.72 12.21 7.98
N VAL A 52 -10.82 13.53 8.19
CA VAL A 52 -9.65 14.41 8.29
C VAL A 52 -8.85 14.15 9.57
N ILE A 53 -9.50 13.80 10.69
CA ILE A 53 -8.80 13.45 11.94
C ILE A 53 -8.01 12.14 11.79
N THR A 54 -8.55 11.15 11.09
CA THR A 54 -7.91 9.84 10.89
C THR A 54 -6.86 9.86 9.78
N LEU A 55 -6.92 10.84 8.87
CA LEU A 55 -6.07 10.93 7.68
C LEU A 55 -4.56 10.93 7.98
N PRO A 56 -4.01 11.71 8.96
CA PRO A 56 -2.57 11.72 9.22
C PRO A 56 -2.02 10.35 9.58
N LEU A 57 -2.74 9.61 10.42
CA LEU A 57 -2.34 8.26 10.82
C LEU A 57 -2.41 7.28 9.65
N THR A 58 -3.51 7.34 8.87
CA THR A 58 -3.69 6.49 7.69
C THR A 58 -2.61 6.77 6.62
N THR A 59 -2.26 8.03 6.39
CA THR A 59 -1.19 8.42 5.47
C THR A 59 0.18 7.94 5.96
N LEU A 60 0.46 8.02 7.26
CA LEU A 60 1.72 7.53 7.84
C LEU A 60 1.86 6.01 7.64
N LEU A 61 0.80 5.25 7.94
CA LEU A 61 0.78 3.80 7.71
C LEU A 61 0.95 3.46 6.23
N TYR A 62 0.26 4.19 5.35
CA TYR A 62 0.39 4.02 3.90
C TYR A 62 1.82 4.32 3.41
N PHE A 63 2.48 5.34 3.96
CA PHE A 63 3.87 5.65 3.63
C PHE A 63 4.80 4.48 3.91
N PHE A 64 4.77 3.92 5.13
CA PHE A 64 5.62 2.77 5.49
C PHE A 64 5.30 1.52 4.65
N LEU A 65 4.02 1.26 4.39
CA LEU A 65 3.59 0.17 3.52
C LEU A 65 4.15 0.34 2.10
N SER A 66 3.95 1.52 1.50
CA SER A 66 4.39 1.82 0.14
C SER A 66 5.91 1.72 0.02
N TRP A 67 6.65 2.13 1.05
CA TRP A 67 8.10 2.04 1.07
C TRP A 67 8.59 0.59 1.12
N ALA A 68 8.00 -0.24 1.98
CA ALA A 68 8.34 -1.66 2.06
C ALA A 68 8.08 -2.38 0.72
N ILE A 69 6.89 -2.18 0.14
CA ILE A 69 6.50 -2.80 -1.14
C ILE A 69 7.42 -2.32 -2.28
N THR A 70 7.67 -1.02 -2.37
CA THR A 70 8.51 -0.45 -3.42
C THR A 70 9.95 -0.92 -3.32
N THR A 71 10.44 -1.14 -2.11
CA THR A 71 11.76 -1.74 -1.88
C THR A 71 11.81 -3.15 -2.46
N ILE A 72 10.88 -4.03 -2.05
CA ILE A 72 10.84 -5.42 -2.54
C ILE A 72 10.66 -5.47 -4.07
N ALA A 73 9.76 -4.66 -4.60
CA ALA A 73 9.49 -4.57 -6.03
C ALA A 73 10.69 -4.04 -6.82
N GLY A 74 11.42 -3.06 -6.28
CA GLY A 74 12.62 -2.51 -6.90
C GLY A 74 13.68 -3.58 -7.16
N TYR A 75 14.07 -4.34 -6.12
CA TYR A 75 15.05 -5.43 -6.25
C TYR A 75 14.54 -6.58 -7.12
N SER A 76 13.26 -6.92 -7.00
CA SER A 76 12.67 -8.02 -7.78
C SER A 76 12.64 -7.66 -9.27
N ASN A 77 12.31 -6.42 -9.61
CA ASN A 77 12.29 -5.93 -10.98
C ASN A 77 13.70 -5.81 -11.59
N THR A 78 14.73 -5.47 -10.81
CA THR A 78 16.13 -5.53 -11.33
C THR A 78 16.55 -6.96 -11.62
N LYS A 79 16.10 -7.93 -10.82
CA LYS A 79 16.52 -9.32 -10.96
C LYS A 79 15.73 -10.08 -12.05
N TYR A 80 14.43 -9.79 -12.16
CA TYR A 80 13.51 -10.48 -13.06
C TYR A 80 12.86 -9.47 -14.00
N ARG A 81 13.18 -9.57 -15.29
CA ARG A 81 12.71 -8.64 -16.31
C ARG A 81 11.20 -8.76 -16.58
N ASP A 82 10.61 -9.92 -16.28
CA ASP A 82 9.17 -10.21 -16.43
C ASP A 82 8.32 -9.82 -15.21
N TYR A 83 8.96 -9.31 -14.15
CA TYR A 83 8.29 -8.90 -12.91
C TYR A 83 7.13 -7.92 -13.14
N PRO A 84 7.25 -6.88 -14.00
CA PRO A 84 6.15 -5.94 -14.24
C PRO A 84 4.90 -6.61 -14.82
N GLN A 85 5.06 -7.52 -15.80
CA GLN A 85 3.91 -8.22 -16.39
C GLN A 85 3.23 -9.14 -15.37
N VAL A 86 4.02 -9.89 -14.60
CA VAL A 86 3.46 -10.81 -13.58
C VAL A 86 2.75 -10.02 -12.48
N MET A 87 3.34 -8.93 -11.99
CA MET A 87 2.71 -8.12 -10.95
C MET A 87 1.43 -7.43 -11.42
N ALA A 88 1.31 -7.07 -12.70
CA ALA A 88 0.06 -6.53 -13.23
C ALA A 88 -1.10 -7.55 -13.06
N LEU A 89 -0.85 -8.82 -13.36
CA LEU A 89 -1.83 -9.89 -13.19
C LEU A 89 -2.14 -10.17 -11.71
N VAL A 90 -1.11 -10.20 -10.86
CA VAL A 90 -1.28 -10.41 -9.41
C VAL A 90 -2.10 -9.29 -8.79
N ILE A 91 -1.77 -8.04 -9.08
CA ILE A 91 -2.51 -6.88 -8.59
C ILE A 91 -3.98 -6.95 -9.07
N GLN A 92 -4.22 -7.32 -10.33
CA GLN A 92 -5.57 -7.50 -10.86
C GLN A 92 -6.36 -8.57 -10.10
N ALA A 93 -5.77 -9.73 -9.82
CA ALA A 93 -6.40 -10.78 -9.03
C ALA A 93 -6.74 -10.30 -7.61
N VAL A 94 -5.81 -9.57 -6.97
CA VAL A 94 -6.00 -9.04 -5.62
C VAL A 94 -7.14 -8.03 -5.57
N TRP A 95 -7.32 -7.19 -6.60
CA TRP A 95 -8.45 -6.25 -6.67
C TRP A 95 -9.81 -6.97 -6.65
N TYR A 96 -9.94 -8.12 -7.33
CA TYR A 96 -11.19 -8.91 -7.32
C TYR A 96 -11.49 -9.56 -5.97
N VAL A 97 -10.45 -9.91 -5.21
CA VAL A 97 -10.58 -10.51 -3.86
C VAL A 97 -10.74 -9.42 -2.79
N SER A 98 -10.58 -8.15 -3.15
CA SER A 98 -10.82 -7.01 -2.28
C SER A 98 -12.22 -6.41 -2.52
N PRO A 99 -12.84 -5.74 -1.53
CA PRO A 99 -14.16 -5.14 -1.69
C PRO A 99 -14.14 -3.85 -2.51
N VAL A 100 -13.25 -3.73 -3.50
CA VAL A 100 -13.11 -2.51 -4.32
C VAL A 100 -14.19 -2.47 -5.38
N PHE A 101 -14.42 -3.59 -6.07
CA PHE A 101 -15.52 -3.72 -7.03
C PHE A 101 -16.80 -4.29 -6.42
N PHE A 102 -16.66 -5.20 -5.44
CA PHE A 102 -17.78 -5.92 -4.85
C PHE A 102 -18.10 -5.40 -3.46
N LYS A 103 -19.40 -5.37 -3.14
CA LYS A 103 -19.87 -5.06 -1.79
C LYS A 103 -19.39 -6.14 -0.82
N LYS A 104 -19.04 -5.73 0.40
CA LYS A 104 -18.61 -6.63 1.49
C LYS A 104 -19.62 -7.77 1.72
N GLU A 105 -20.91 -7.47 1.62
CA GLU A 105 -22.02 -8.42 1.78
C GLU A 105 -21.90 -9.66 0.89
N MET A 106 -21.34 -9.53 -0.33
CA MET A 106 -21.19 -10.68 -1.24
C MET A 106 -20.11 -11.67 -0.79
N PHE A 107 -19.15 -11.23 0.03
CA PHE A 107 -18.11 -12.10 0.57
C PHE A 107 -18.56 -12.82 1.85
N THR A 108 -19.46 -12.21 2.63
CA THR A 108 -20.04 -12.82 3.84
C THR A 108 -21.01 -13.95 3.53
N SER A 109 -21.53 -14.02 2.29
CA SER A 109 -22.43 -15.10 1.85
C SER A 109 -21.79 -16.49 1.83
N ASN A 110 -20.46 -16.60 1.88
CA ASN A 110 -19.76 -17.87 1.92
C ASN A 110 -18.65 -17.85 2.99
N PRO A 111 -18.67 -18.76 3.99
CA PRO A 111 -17.70 -18.78 5.09
C PRO A 111 -16.25 -18.88 4.62
N ALA A 112 -15.97 -19.59 3.52
CA ALA A 112 -14.62 -19.71 2.99
C ALA A 112 -14.11 -18.39 2.38
N LEU A 113 -14.99 -17.64 1.71
CA LEU A 113 -14.65 -16.32 1.17
C LEU A 113 -14.53 -15.27 2.27
N GLU A 114 -15.31 -15.39 3.35
CA GLU A 114 -15.22 -14.49 4.50
C GLU A 114 -13.87 -14.59 5.21
N VAL A 115 -13.34 -15.81 5.40
CA VAL A 115 -12.01 -16.01 5.99
C VAL A 115 -10.92 -15.42 5.09
N LEU A 116 -10.98 -15.66 3.78
CA LEU A 116 -10.03 -15.11 2.82
C LEU A 116 -10.09 -13.57 2.77
N PHE A 117 -11.29 -13.02 2.87
CA PHE A 117 -11.56 -11.59 2.95
C PHE A 117 -10.95 -10.97 4.21
N ASN A 118 -11.16 -11.60 5.36
CA ASN A 118 -10.72 -11.10 6.65
C ASN A 118 -9.19 -11.13 6.81
N LEU A 119 -8.51 -12.08 6.15
CA LEU A 119 -7.06 -12.23 6.12
C LEU A 119 -6.36 -11.31 5.10
N ASN A 120 -7.10 -10.74 4.13
CA ASN A 120 -6.51 -9.92 3.10
C ASN A 120 -6.05 -8.55 3.67
N PRO A 121 -4.74 -8.23 3.65
CA PRO A 121 -4.25 -6.98 4.20
C PRO A 121 -4.80 -5.75 3.47
N ILE A 122 -5.07 -5.85 2.17
CA ILE A 122 -5.58 -4.73 1.37
C ILE A 122 -6.98 -4.34 1.82
N THR A 123 -7.83 -5.33 2.15
CA THR A 123 -9.15 -5.09 2.71
C THR A 123 -9.07 -4.29 4.01
N ARG A 124 -8.13 -4.65 4.90
CA ARG A 124 -7.95 -3.99 6.19
C ARG A 124 -7.45 -2.55 6.05
N ILE A 125 -6.49 -2.33 5.16
CA ILE A 125 -6.00 -0.97 4.83
C ILE A 125 -7.13 -0.13 4.22
N LEU A 126 -7.93 -0.71 3.34
CA LEU A 126 -9.06 -0.02 2.72
C LEU A 126 -10.12 0.40 3.76
N ASN A 127 -10.35 -0.44 4.78
CA ASN A 127 -11.28 -0.11 5.87
C ASN A 127 -10.83 1.10 6.70
N LEU A 128 -9.52 1.36 6.83
CA LEU A 128 -9.00 2.56 7.50
C LEU A 128 -9.46 3.87 6.82
N ILE A 129 -9.78 3.80 5.52
CA ILE A 129 -10.34 4.93 4.76
C ILE A 129 -11.87 4.83 4.73
N ARG A 130 -12.43 3.64 4.50
CA ARG A 130 -13.89 3.51 4.34
C ARG A 130 -14.67 3.75 5.62
N ALA A 131 -14.21 3.25 6.77
CA ALA A 131 -14.89 3.46 8.05
C ALA A 131 -15.16 4.94 8.35
N PRO A 132 -14.14 5.82 8.32
CA PRO A 132 -14.35 7.23 8.67
C PRO A 132 -15.05 8.01 7.55
N PHE A 133 -14.75 7.73 6.28
CA PHE A 133 -15.37 8.48 5.18
C PHE A 133 -16.81 8.01 4.90
N LEU A 134 -17.03 6.72 4.65
CA LEU A 134 -18.34 6.21 4.21
C LEU A 134 -19.32 6.02 5.37
N TYR A 135 -18.85 5.50 6.51
CA TYR A 135 -19.73 5.10 7.61
C TYR A 135 -19.76 6.11 8.77
N GLY A 136 -18.83 7.07 8.80
CA GLY A 136 -18.72 8.02 9.91
C GLY A 136 -18.31 7.37 11.22
N GLU A 137 -17.65 6.21 11.16
CA GLU A 137 -17.18 5.46 12.32
C GLU A 137 -15.65 5.46 12.39
N MET A 138 -15.08 5.41 13.59
CA MET A 138 -13.64 5.22 13.72
C MET A 138 -13.24 3.82 13.22
N PRO A 139 -12.10 3.69 12.50
CA PRO A 139 -11.59 2.37 12.13
C PRO A 139 -11.35 1.50 13.37
N SER A 140 -11.64 0.21 13.26
CA SER A 140 -11.46 -0.72 14.36
C SER A 140 -9.98 -0.83 14.76
N GLY A 141 -9.72 -0.95 16.06
CA GLY A 141 -8.36 -1.23 16.57
C GLY A 141 -7.75 -2.51 15.99
N VAL A 142 -8.59 -3.47 15.60
CA VAL A 142 -8.16 -4.70 14.92
C VAL A 142 -7.62 -4.39 13.51
N ASP A 143 -8.27 -3.49 12.78
CA ASP A 143 -7.82 -3.10 11.44
C ASP A 143 -6.46 -2.39 11.52
N TYR A 144 -6.28 -1.51 12.51
CA TYR A 144 -4.98 -0.87 12.78
C TYR A 144 -3.89 -1.87 13.14
N LEU A 145 -4.18 -2.81 14.06
CA LEU A 145 -3.20 -3.81 14.49
C LEU A 145 -2.80 -4.75 13.34
N PHE A 146 -3.77 -5.14 12.51
CA PHE A 146 -3.51 -5.99 11.35
C PHE A 146 -2.69 -5.25 10.28
N THR A 147 -3.02 -3.99 10.00
CA THR A 147 -2.23 -3.15 9.08
C THR A 147 -0.81 -2.95 9.61
N LEU A 148 -0.64 -2.66 10.90
CA LEU A 148 0.69 -2.52 11.51
C LEU A 148 1.49 -3.82 11.45
N SER A 149 0.85 -4.96 11.73
CA SER A 149 1.49 -6.28 11.63
C SER A 149 1.93 -6.58 10.20
N THR A 150 1.08 -6.26 9.22
CA THR A 150 1.42 -6.40 7.79
C THR A 150 2.62 -5.53 7.42
N ILE A 151 2.62 -4.26 7.85
CA ILE A 151 3.75 -3.35 7.63
C ILE A 151 5.01 -3.92 8.26
N ALA A 152 4.96 -4.37 9.52
CA ALA A 152 6.11 -4.95 10.21
C ALA A 152 6.69 -6.15 9.45
N VAL A 153 5.85 -7.09 9.00
CA VAL A 153 6.27 -8.26 8.21
C VAL A 153 6.90 -7.82 6.89
N LEU A 154 6.26 -6.92 6.13
CA LEU A 154 6.79 -6.44 4.86
C LEU A 154 8.09 -5.64 5.04
N THR A 155 8.23 -4.86 6.11
CA THR A 155 9.46 -4.14 6.42
C THR A 155 10.59 -5.10 6.77
N VAL A 156 10.35 -6.16 7.54
CA VAL A 156 11.36 -7.19 7.84
C VAL A 156 11.84 -7.85 6.54
N ILE A 157 10.90 -8.22 5.65
CA ILE A 157 11.23 -8.78 4.33
C ILE A 157 12.02 -7.78 3.50
N ALA A 158 11.60 -6.51 3.46
CA ALA A 158 12.27 -5.45 2.72
C ALA A 158 13.70 -5.21 3.22
N VAL A 159 13.93 -5.20 4.54
CA VAL A 159 15.26 -5.05 5.14
C VAL A 159 16.14 -6.25 4.81
N TYR A 160 15.60 -7.47 4.88
CA TYR A 160 16.33 -8.68 4.50
C TYR A 160 16.72 -8.68 3.01
N VAL A 161 15.78 -8.33 2.12
CA VAL A 161 16.03 -8.20 0.68
C VAL A 161 17.05 -7.10 0.38
N ASN A 162 16.96 -5.96 1.06
CA ASN A 162 17.91 -4.86 0.92
C ASN A 162 19.32 -5.33 1.32
N ARG A 163 19.50 -5.86 2.54
CA ARG A 163 20.81 -6.33 3.02
C ARG A 163 21.43 -7.41 2.14
N LYS A 164 20.62 -8.35 1.63
CA LYS A 164 21.12 -9.46 0.80
C LYS A 164 21.51 -9.04 -0.62
N ASN A 165 20.82 -8.05 -1.18
CA ASN A 165 20.96 -7.70 -2.58
C ASN A 165 21.68 -6.37 -2.82
N GLN A 166 21.91 -5.53 -1.81
CA GLN A 166 22.54 -4.22 -1.94
C GLN A 166 23.84 -4.26 -2.76
N ASP A 167 24.71 -5.23 -2.50
CA ASP A 167 26.00 -5.38 -3.20
C ASP A 167 25.87 -6.01 -4.59
N LYS A 168 24.73 -6.68 -4.85
CA LYS A 168 24.50 -7.44 -6.09
C LYS A 168 23.71 -6.67 -7.14
N VAL A 169 22.99 -5.62 -6.75
CA VAL A 169 22.13 -4.87 -7.68
C VAL A 169 22.91 -4.29 -8.85
N ILE A 170 24.14 -3.83 -8.62
CA ILE A 170 24.99 -3.27 -9.69
C ILE A 170 25.26 -4.29 -10.80
N PHE A 171 25.30 -5.59 -10.50
CA PHE A 171 25.51 -6.64 -11.51
C PHE A 171 24.26 -6.96 -12.33
N TYR A 172 23.07 -6.61 -11.83
CA TYR A 172 21.79 -6.86 -12.50
C TYR A 172 21.19 -5.63 -13.18
N LEU A 173 21.76 -4.43 -12.93
CA LEU A 173 21.42 -3.18 -13.59
C LEU A 173 22.19 -3.02 -14.90
#